data_AF-A0A7G6A8B7-F1
#
_entry.id   AF-A0A7G6A8B7-F1
#
_cell.length_a   1.000
_cell.length_b   1.000
_cell.length_c   1.000
_cell.angle_alpha   90.00
_cell.angle_beta   90.00
_cell.angle_gamma   90.00
#
_symmetry.space_group_name_H-M   'P 1'
#
loop_
_entity.id
_entity.type
_entity.pdbx_description
1 polymer ?
#
loop_
_entity_poly.entity_id
_entity_poly.type
_entity_poly.pdbx_seq_one_letter_code
_entity_poly.pdbx_strand_id
1 'polypeptide(L)' 'MIRYMGTRRNSEGAIVYVFIVNGLEKEVREHALKQHPGCYEALPASTKAKIAANRDWLSKL' A
#
# COMPACT_ATOMS: atom_id res chain seq x y z
N MET A 1 14.53 -2.50 6.91
CA MET A 1 13.64 -3.68 6.78
C MET A 1 12.20 -3.18 6.67
N ILE A 2 11.45 -3.65 5.67
CA ILE A 2 10.05 -3.23 5.44
C ILE A 2 9.15 -4.43 5.69
N ARG A 3 8.15 -4.27 6.56
CA ARG A 3 7.14 -5.31 6.82
C ARG A 3 5.75 -4.75 6.61
N TYR A 4 4.97 -5.40 5.75
CA TYR A 4 3.55 -5.09 5.62
C TYR A 4 2.78 -5.59 6.85
N MET A 5 1.97 -4.71 7.44
CA MET A 5 1.13 -5.03 8.61
C MET A 5 -0.32 -5.29 8.21
N GLY A 6 -0.83 -4.59 7.19
CA GLY A 6 -2.22 -4.74 6.79
C GLY A 6 -2.75 -3.51 6.07
N THR A 7 -4.03 -3.55 5.73
CA THR A 7 -4.78 -2.41 5.21
C THR A 7 -5.72 -1.91 6.28
N ARG A 8 -5.79 -0.60 6.46
CA ARG A 8 -6.77 0.05 7.33
C ARG A 8 -7.35 1.28 6.65
N ARG A 9 -8.45 1.79 7.20
CA ARG A 9 -9.06 3.04 6.77
C ARG A 9 -8.58 4.14 7.70
N ASN A 10 -8.00 5.21 7.16
CA ASN A 10 -7.60 6.34 7.98
C ASN A 10 -8.83 7.20 8.35
N SER A 11 -8.65 8.20 9.23
CA SER A 11 -9.74 9.10 9.64
C SER A 11 -10.39 9.89 8.50
N GLU A 12 -9.73 10.00 7.34
CA GLU A 12 -10.29 10.62 6.13
C GLU A 12 -11.13 9.62 5.29
N GLY A 13 -11.30 8.38 5.76
CA GLY A 13 -12.03 7.33 5.05
C GLY A 13 -11.26 6.70 3.89
N ALA A 14 -9.99 7.07 3.70
CA ALA A 14 -9.12 6.53 2.66
C ALA A 14 -8.51 5.19 3.07
N ILE A 15 -8.40 4.27 2.12
CA ILE A 15 -7.72 2.98 2.32
C ILE A 15 -6.20 3.25 2.31
N VAL A 16 -5.54 2.90 3.41
CA VAL A 16 -4.09 2.99 3.58
C VAL A 16 -3.50 1.61 3.88
N TYR A 17 -2.34 1.37 3.29
CA TYR A 17 -1.52 0.19 3.49
C TYR A 17 -0.47 0.53 4.55
N VAL A 18 -0.42 -0.27 5.60
CA VAL A 18 0.41 -0.04 6.78
C VAL A 18 1.68 -0.86 6.66
N PHE A 19 2.81 -0.20 6.83
CA PHE A 19 4.13 -0.79 6.79
C PHE A 19 4.88 -0.44 8.06
N ILE A 20 5.68 -1.36 8.58
CA ILE A 20 6.77 -1.03 9.50
C ILE A 20 8.02 -0.85 8.66
N VAL A 21 8.51 0.38 8.56
CA VAL A 21 9.75 0.74 7.87
C VAL A 21 10.77 1.14 8.93
N ASN A 22 11.82 0.35 9.10
CA ASN A 22 12.88 0.60 10.10
C ASN A 22 12.33 0.80 11.53
N GLY A 23 11.32 0.01 11.91
CA GLY A 23 10.70 0.08 13.24
C GLY A 23 9.64 1.17 13.40
N LEU A 24 9.42 2.01 12.37
CA LEU A 24 8.39 3.04 12.37
C LEU A 24 7.19 2.61 11.53
N GLU A 25 6.00 2.82 12.08
CA GLU A 25 4.76 2.61 11.33
C GLU A 25 4.56 3.71 10.29
N LYS A 26 4.28 3.30 9.06
CA LYS A 26 4.09 4.16 7.91
C LYS A 26 2.82 3.76 7.19
N GLU A 27 1.94 4.73 7.02
CA GLU A 27 0.72 4.58 6.24
C GLU A 27 0.96 5.09 4.83
N VAL A 28 0.70 4.24 3.84
CA VAL A 28 0.90 4.56 2.43
C VAL A 28 -0.40 4.30 1.69
N ARG A 29 -0.93 5.34 1.03
CA ARG A 29 -2.11 5.21 0.17
C ARG A 29 -1.77 4.39 -1.08
N GLU A 30 -2.77 3.78 -1.70
CA GLU A 30 -2.56 2.90 -2.88
C GLU A 30 -1.72 3.57 -3.99
N HIS A 31 -2.03 4.84 -4.32
CA HIS A 31 -1.32 5.60 -5.35
C HIS A 31 0.15 5.92 -4.99
N ALA A 32 0.49 5.95 -3.70
CA ALA A 32 1.82 6.26 -3.21
C ALA A 32 2.69 5.00 -3.07
N LEU A 33 2.12 3.80 -3.17
CA LEU A 33 2.86 2.53 -3.07
C LEU A 33 3.98 2.41 -4.10
N LYS A 34 3.78 2.93 -5.32
CA LYS A 34 4.82 2.95 -6.37
C LYS A 34 5.84 4.08 -6.18
N GLN A 35 5.49 5.13 -5.46
CA GLN A 35 6.38 6.26 -5.17
C GLN A 35 7.31 5.95 -3.99
N HIS A 36 6.94 5.00 -3.13
CA HIS A 36 7.76 4.55 -2.01
C HIS A 36 8.55 3.27 -2.37
N PRO A 37 9.89 3.36 -2.53
CA PRO A 37 10.72 2.20 -2.86
C PRO A 37 10.60 1.11 -1.77
N GLY A 38 10.45 -0.15 -2.18
CA GLY A 38 10.34 -1.30 -1.30
C GLY A 38 8.96 -1.53 -0.64
N CYS A 39 8.05 -0.55 -0.64
CA CYS A 39 6.70 -0.73 -0.07
C CYS A 39 5.84 -1.64 -0.96
N TYR A 40 5.83 -1.42 -2.27
CA TYR A 40 5.11 -2.30 -3.20
C TYR A 40 5.66 -3.73 -3.16
N GLU A 41 6.98 -3.89 -3.06
CA GLU A 41 7.63 -5.20 -3.03
C GLU A 41 7.30 -6.00 -1.77
N ALA A 42 7.21 -5.32 -0.62
CA ALA A 42 6.85 -5.90 0.67
C ALA A 42 5.40 -6.37 0.77
N LEU A 43 4.54 -6.03 -0.20
CA LEU A 43 3.15 -6.49 -0.22
C LEU A 43 3.06 -7.99 -0.58
N PRO A 44 2.15 -8.73 0.06
CA PRO A 44 1.87 -10.11 -0.32
C PRO A 44 1.22 -10.17 -1.72
N ALA A 45 1.38 -11.31 -2.39
CA ALA A 45 0.88 -11.52 -3.75
C ALA A 45 -0.63 -11.25 -3.88
N SER A 46 -1.43 -11.65 -2.88
CA SER A 46 -2.88 -11.38 -2.85
C SER A 46 -3.21 -9.89 -2.79
N THR A 47 -2.43 -9.08 -2.06
CA THR A 47 -2.63 -7.63 -2.01
C THR A 47 -2.19 -6.97 -3.31
N LYS A 48 -1.08 -7.41 -3.89
CA LYS A 48 -0.64 -6.98 -5.23
C LYS A 48 -1.71 -7.30 -6.28
N ALA A 49 -2.32 -8.47 -6.20
CA ALA A 49 -3.43 -8.87 -7.07
C ALA A 49 -4.68 -8.03 -6.84
N LYS A 50 -5.03 -7.65 -5.60
CA LYS A 50 -6.12 -6.71 -5.32
C LYS A 50 -5.88 -5.31 -5.89
N ILE A 51 -4.68 -4.76 -5.71
CA ILE A 51 -4.29 -3.46 -6.28
C ILE A 51 -4.28 -3.53 -7.82
N ALA A 52 -3.78 -4.64 -8.37
CA ALA A 52 -3.81 -4.89 -9.80
C ALA A 52 -5.21 -5.25 -10.32
N ALA A 53 -6.15 -5.71 -9.50
CA ALA A 53 -7.54 -5.96 -9.88
C ALA A 53 -8.37 -4.67 -9.79
N ASN A 54 -7.97 -3.76 -8.91
CA ASN A 54 -8.31 -2.36 -9.00
C ASN A 54 -7.83 -1.72 -10.31
N ARG A 55 -7.21 -2.43 -11.28
CA ARG A 55 -6.61 -1.95 -12.56
C ARG A 55 -7.42 -1.02 -13.46
N ASP A 56 -8.70 -0.78 -13.23
CA ASP A 56 -9.33 0.40 -13.84
C ASP A 56 -8.79 1.71 -13.23
N TRP A 57 -8.40 1.67 -11.95
CA TRP A 57 -8.00 2.79 -11.10
C TRP A 57 -6.78 3.56 -11.60
N LEU A 58 -5.65 2.91 -11.92
CA LEU A 58 -4.42 3.67 -12.26
C LEU A 58 -4.23 3.96 -13.74
N SER A 59 -5.13 3.54 -14.63
CA SER A 59 -4.99 3.79 -16.07
C SER A 59 -5.67 5.09 -16.54
N LYS A 60 -6.32 5.85 -15.64
CA LYS A 60 -7.04 7.10 -15.94
C LYS A 60 -6.58 8.33 -15.13
N LEU A 61 -5.46 8.24 -14.40
CA LEU A 61 -4.90 9.34 -13.60
C LEU A 61 -3.48 9.69 -14.04
#